data_AF-A0A9X9YKS7-F1
#
_entry.id   AF-A0A9X9YKS7-F1
#
_cell.length_a   1.000
_cell.length_b   1.000
_cell.length_c   1.000
_cell.angle_alpha   90.00
_cell.angle_beta   90.00
_cell.angle_gamma   90.00
#
_symmetry.space_group_name_H-M   'P 1'
#
loop_
_entity.id
_entity.type
_entity.pdbx_description
1 polymer ?
#
loop_
_entity_poly.entity_id
_entity_poly.type
_entity_poly.pdbx_seq_one_letter_code
_entity_poly.pdbx_strand_id
1 'polypeptide(L)'
;MSLKAASAAWRARWFDQPFAPQLTMTAVGTAHLVSDTRACALQPFYCPTPAEIAVLNLLRNPCTGPSVIEQLADRLDAASVEAALDAILARRLAIEIDGRVLSLVTEAGREIFDADARAEFPLGFVLPRERIALPEADGLLAALTSARDESAGLERVQP
;
A
#
# COMPACT_ATOMS: atom_id res chain seq x y z
N MET A 1 -1.55 10.47 19.72
CA MET A 1 -1.41 11.47 18.64
C MET A 1 -2.19 10.94 17.45
N SER A 2 -3.12 11.69 16.87
CA SER A 2 -3.92 11.22 15.72
C SER A 2 -3.13 11.30 14.41
N LEU A 3 -3.48 10.48 13.41
CA LEU A 3 -2.86 10.50 12.08
C LEU A 3 -2.94 11.90 11.43
N LYS A 4 -4.08 12.59 11.61
CA LYS A 4 -4.27 13.99 11.18
C LYS A 4 -3.28 14.94 11.86
N ALA A 5 -3.13 14.87 13.18
CA ALA A 5 -2.19 15.71 13.92
C ALA A 5 -0.73 15.42 13.55
N ALA A 6 -0.38 14.14 13.37
CA ALA A 6 0.95 13.72 12.93
C ALA A 6 1.27 14.23 11.52
N SER A 7 0.32 14.10 10.59
CA SER A 7 0.45 14.57 9.20
C SER A 7 0.59 16.10 9.13
N ALA A 8 -0.21 16.84 9.90
CA ALA A 8 -0.12 18.30 9.98
C ALA A 8 1.20 18.79 10.60
N ALA A 9 1.66 18.18 11.70
CA ALA A 9 2.94 18.51 12.34
C ALA A 9 4.14 18.19 11.45
N TRP A 10 4.05 17.06 10.72
CA TRP A 10 5.03 16.71 9.70
C TRP A 10 5.05 17.80 8.62
N ARG A 11 3.91 18.12 7.99
CA ARG A 11 3.82 19.15 6.95
C ARG A 11 4.35 20.52 7.39
N ALA A 12 3.96 21.00 8.58
CA ALA A 12 4.42 22.29 9.08
C ALA A 12 5.95 22.35 9.16
N ARG A 13 6.58 21.31 9.73
CA ARG A 13 8.04 21.18 9.74
C ARG A 13 8.66 21.13 8.33
N TRP A 14 7.92 20.65 7.33
CA TRP A 14 8.41 20.46 5.95
C TRP A 14 8.39 21.72 5.10
N PHE A 15 7.34 22.54 5.17
CA PHE A 15 7.25 23.76 4.37
C PHE A 15 8.03 24.93 4.98
N ASP A 16 8.34 24.86 6.27
CA ASP A 16 9.10 25.90 6.98
C ASP A 16 10.63 25.71 6.91
N GLN A 17 11.14 24.66 6.25
CA GLN A 17 12.59 24.41 6.10
C GLN A 17 13.12 24.64 4.67
N PRO A 18 14.24 25.36 4.50
CA PRO A 18 14.78 25.71 3.18
C PRO A 18 15.32 24.51 2.37
N PHE A 19 15.71 23.40 3.03
CA PHE A 19 16.21 22.18 2.40
C PHE A 19 15.61 20.94 3.06
N ALA A 20 14.29 20.89 3.09
CA ALA A 20 13.61 19.83 3.77
C ALA A 20 13.95 18.46 3.09
N PRO A 21 14.37 17.41 3.83
CA PRO A 21 14.61 16.06 3.29
C PRO A 21 13.42 15.39 2.53
N GLN A 22 13.38 15.52 1.22
CA GLN A 22 12.27 15.07 0.38
C GLN A 22 12.21 13.55 0.21
N LEU A 23 10.98 13.02 0.19
CA LEU A 23 10.63 11.73 -0.40
C LEU A 23 9.84 11.98 -1.68
N THR A 24 10.55 12.07 -2.81
CA THR A 24 9.98 12.50 -4.08
C THR A 24 10.00 11.36 -5.08
N MET A 25 8.87 11.09 -5.72
CA MET A 25 8.77 10.22 -6.89
C MET A 25 8.81 11.07 -8.16
N THR A 26 9.55 10.61 -9.16
CA THR A 26 9.68 11.26 -10.47
C THR A 26 9.57 10.20 -11.56
N ALA A 27 8.73 10.44 -12.56
CA ALA A 27 8.66 9.60 -13.74
C ALA A 27 9.93 9.76 -14.59
N VAL A 28 10.57 8.64 -14.95
CA VAL A 28 11.78 8.59 -15.77
C VAL A 28 11.54 7.56 -16.88
N GLY A 29 11.10 8.02 -18.06
CA GLY A 29 10.67 7.15 -19.14
C GLY A 29 9.44 6.34 -18.74
N THR A 30 9.55 5.01 -18.77
CA THR A 30 8.48 4.07 -18.35
C THR A 30 8.58 3.69 -16.87
N ALA A 31 9.63 4.11 -16.17
CA ALA A 31 9.86 3.81 -14.77
C ALA A 31 9.53 5.01 -13.87
N HIS A 32 9.41 4.76 -12.57
CA HIS A 32 9.39 5.79 -11.55
C HIS A 32 10.62 5.63 -10.67
N LEU A 33 11.24 6.76 -10.30
CA LEU A 33 12.33 6.82 -9.35
C LEU A 33 11.84 7.54 -8.10
N VAL A 34 11.96 6.89 -6.95
CA VAL A 34 11.79 7.49 -5.64
C VAL A 34 13.15 7.91 -5.11
N SER A 35 13.32 9.21 -4.85
CA SER A 35 14.46 9.81 -4.17
C SER A 35 14.07 10.09 -2.72
N ASP A 36 14.79 9.50 -1.78
CA ASP A 36 14.56 9.65 -0.35
C ASP A 36 15.78 10.25 0.34
N THR A 37 15.66 11.50 0.76
CA THR A 37 16.73 12.21 1.47
C THR A 37 16.49 12.27 2.98
N ARG A 38 15.43 11.61 3.49
CA ARG A 38 15.12 11.57 4.92
C ARG A 38 16.19 10.80 5.69
N ALA A 39 16.45 11.22 6.93
CA ALA A 39 17.38 10.50 7.81
C ALA A 39 16.94 9.05 8.12
N CYS A 40 15.66 8.73 7.96
CA CYS A 40 15.12 7.38 8.13
C CYS A 40 15.07 6.56 6.83
N ALA A 41 15.59 7.09 5.72
CA ALA A 41 15.67 6.38 4.45
C ALA A 41 16.49 5.10 4.61
N LEU A 42 15.99 3.99 4.04
CA LEU A 42 16.77 2.75 3.97
C LEU A 42 17.81 2.80 2.84
N GLN A 43 17.49 3.54 1.78
CA GLN A 43 18.35 3.78 0.63
C GLN A 43 17.94 5.11 -0.03
N PRO A 44 18.89 5.83 -0.65
CA PRO A 44 18.61 7.15 -1.22
C PRO A 44 17.75 7.09 -2.48
N PHE A 45 17.77 5.96 -3.19
CA PHE A 45 17.05 5.77 -4.45
C PHE A 45 16.33 4.43 -4.48
N TYR A 46 15.12 4.42 -5.02
CA TYR A 46 14.32 3.21 -5.20
C TYR A 46 13.53 3.27 -6.50
N CYS A 47 13.48 2.17 -7.25
CA CYS A 47 12.62 2.02 -8.42
C CYS A 47 11.41 1.15 -8.03
N PRO A 48 10.22 1.73 -7.79
CA PRO A 48 9.07 0.95 -7.37
C PRO A 48 8.53 0.09 -8.50
N THR A 49 7.89 -1.02 -8.13
CA THR A 49 7.21 -1.90 -9.09
C THR A 49 5.93 -1.24 -9.63
N PRO A 50 5.36 -1.71 -10.75
CA PRO A 50 4.09 -1.20 -11.26
C PRO A 50 2.94 -1.25 -10.23
N ALA A 51 2.89 -2.30 -9.40
CA ALA A 51 1.89 -2.43 -8.34
C ALA A 51 2.10 -1.39 -7.23
N GLU A 52 3.35 -1.17 -6.80
CA GLU A 52 3.68 -0.14 -5.82
C GLU A 52 3.36 1.26 -6.34
N ILE A 53 3.64 1.54 -7.61
CA ILE A 53 3.28 2.81 -8.27
C ILE A 53 1.76 3.00 -8.25
N ALA A 54 0.98 1.97 -8.57
CA ALA A 54 -0.48 2.03 -8.55
C ALA A 54 -1.02 2.35 -7.15
N VAL A 55 -0.52 1.67 -6.11
CA VAL A 55 -0.90 1.92 -4.72
C VAL A 55 -0.51 3.32 -4.27
N LEU A 56 0.74 3.75 -4.51
CA LEU A 56 1.22 5.09 -4.14
C LEU A 56 0.42 6.19 -4.85
N ASN A 57 0.05 5.98 -6.12
CA ASN A 57 -0.77 6.91 -6.87
C ASN A 57 -2.22 6.95 -6.38
N LEU A 58 -2.81 5.82 -6.00
CA LEU A 58 -4.14 5.80 -5.40
C LEU A 58 -4.15 6.61 -4.10
N LEU A 59 -3.25 6.28 -3.17
CA LEU A 59 -3.17 6.94 -1.84
C LEU A 59 -2.87 8.44 -1.92
N ARG A 60 -2.42 8.95 -3.06
CA ARG A 60 -2.18 10.38 -3.29
C ARG A 60 -3.37 11.13 -3.88
N ASN A 61 -4.35 10.44 -4.46
CA ASN A 61 -5.51 11.05 -5.12
C ASN A 61 -6.79 10.81 -4.34
N PRO A 62 -7.85 11.64 -4.51
CA PRO A 62 -9.12 11.44 -3.86
C PRO A 62 -9.65 10.05 -4.17
N CYS A 63 -9.83 9.26 -3.12
CA CYS A 63 -10.32 7.89 -3.23
C CYS A 63 -11.83 7.87 -2.99
N THR A 64 -12.57 7.13 -3.80
CA THR A 64 -14.03 7.04 -3.71
C THR A 64 -14.52 5.66 -3.26
N GLY A 65 -13.64 4.65 -3.25
CA GLY A 65 -13.95 3.30 -2.80
C GLY A 65 -13.58 3.01 -1.34
N PRO A 66 -14.06 1.89 -0.78
CA PRO A 66 -13.96 1.59 0.65
C PRO A 66 -12.59 1.05 1.07
N SER A 67 -11.79 0.47 0.17
CA SER A 67 -10.43 -0.02 0.46
C SER A 67 -9.47 0.20 -0.70
N VAL A 68 -8.17 0.00 -0.46
CA VAL A 68 -7.12 0.03 -1.50
C VAL A 68 -7.30 -1.12 -2.49
N ILE A 69 -7.63 -2.31 -1.97
CA ILE A 69 -7.81 -3.52 -2.79
C ILE A 69 -8.97 -3.33 -3.76
N GLU A 70 -10.14 -2.91 -3.27
CA GLU A 70 -11.31 -2.74 -4.13
C GLU A 70 -11.08 -1.72 -5.25
N GLN A 71 -10.40 -0.61 -4.96
CA GLN A 71 -10.13 0.44 -5.97
C GLN A 71 -9.08 0.06 -7.01
N LEU A 72 -8.30 -0.99 -6.76
CA LEU A 72 -7.30 -1.49 -7.69
C LEU A 72 -7.69 -2.82 -8.34
N ALA A 73 -8.85 -3.39 -7.99
CA ALA A 73 -9.30 -4.71 -8.44
C ALA A 73 -9.39 -4.86 -9.97
N ASP A 74 -9.70 -3.78 -10.69
CA ASP A 74 -9.77 -3.77 -12.16
C ASP A 74 -8.40 -3.92 -12.84
N ARG A 75 -7.31 -3.76 -12.09
CA ARG A 75 -5.94 -3.66 -12.63
C ARG A 75 -4.95 -4.63 -11.99
N LEU A 76 -5.20 -5.02 -10.75
CA LEU A 76 -4.30 -5.84 -9.93
C LEU A 76 -5.12 -6.83 -9.13
N ASP A 77 -4.60 -8.04 -8.97
CA ASP A 77 -5.14 -9.00 -8.02
C ASP A 77 -4.84 -8.55 -6.58
N ALA A 78 -5.67 -9.02 -5.63
CA ALA A 78 -5.57 -8.61 -4.23
C ALA A 78 -4.22 -8.96 -3.58
N ALA A 79 -3.60 -10.09 -3.94
CA ALA A 79 -2.31 -10.48 -3.39
C ALA A 79 -1.18 -9.56 -3.88
N SER A 80 -1.21 -9.13 -5.15
CA SER A 80 -0.29 -8.12 -5.68
C SER A 80 -0.45 -6.76 -4.97
N VAL A 81 -1.68 -6.36 -4.66
CA VAL A 81 -1.95 -5.11 -3.91
C VAL A 81 -1.43 -5.21 -2.48
N GLU A 82 -1.66 -6.33 -1.80
CA GLU A 82 -1.19 -6.55 -0.43
C GLU A 82 0.34 -6.61 -0.36
N ALA A 83 0.99 -7.33 -1.27
CA ALA A 83 2.45 -7.38 -1.37
C ALA A 83 3.05 -5.99 -1.63
N ALA A 84 2.40 -5.17 -2.48
CA ALA A 84 2.80 -3.79 -2.72
C ALA A 84 2.66 -2.92 -1.46
N LEU A 85 1.55 -3.04 -0.73
CA LEU A 85 1.32 -2.34 0.54
C LEU A 85 2.41 -2.69 1.58
N ASP A 86 2.72 -3.97 1.75
CA ASP A 86 3.79 -4.40 2.64
C ASP A 86 5.15 -3.87 2.21
N ALA A 87 5.45 -3.90 0.91
CA ALA A 87 6.72 -3.42 0.38
C ALA A 87 6.93 -1.92 0.60
N ILE A 88 5.90 -1.09 0.41
CA ILE A 88 5.99 0.37 0.63
C ILE A 88 6.03 0.73 2.12
N LEU A 89 5.36 -0.05 2.99
CA LEU A 89 5.41 0.12 4.44
C LEU A 89 6.77 -0.26 5.01
N ALA A 90 7.32 -1.42 4.61
CA ALA A 90 8.65 -1.87 5.01
C ALA A 90 9.74 -0.86 4.61
N ARG A 91 9.56 -0.18 3.46
CA ARG A 91 10.46 0.87 2.97
C ARG A 91 10.18 2.26 3.52
N ARG A 92 9.19 2.41 4.41
CA ARG A 92 8.80 3.70 5.02
C ARG A 92 8.37 4.74 3.97
N LEU A 93 7.87 4.30 2.83
CA LEU A 93 7.30 5.16 1.78
C LEU A 93 5.86 5.53 2.09
N ALA A 94 5.19 4.71 2.89
CA ALA A 94 3.88 4.94 3.48
C ALA A 94 3.91 4.63 4.97
N ILE A 95 2.85 5.00 5.69
CA ILE A 95 2.62 4.64 7.09
C ILE A 95 1.24 4.01 7.25
N GLU A 96 1.11 3.07 8.18
CA GLU A 96 -0.16 2.46 8.59
C GLU A 96 -0.47 2.87 10.04
N ILE A 97 -1.65 3.43 10.28
CA ILE A 97 -2.17 3.74 11.63
C ILE A 97 -3.64 3.31 11.67
N ASP A 98 -4.02 2.55 12.68
CA ASP A 98 -5.40 2.04 12.88
C ASP A 98 -5.97 1.33 11.63
N GLY A 99 -5.14 0.53 10.95
CA GLY A 99 -5.52 -0.21 9.74
C GLY A 99 -5.70 0.66 8.49
N ARG A 100 -5.31 1.94 8.56
CA ARG A 100 -5.39 2.88 7.45
C ARG A 100 -4.02 3.31 6.98
N VAL A 101 -3.85 3.45 5.68
CA VAL A 101 -2.57 3.74 5.05
C VAL A 101 -2.54 5.16 4.49
N LEU A 102 -1.41 5.85 4.68
CA LEU A 102 -1.12 7.16 4.12
C LEU A 102 0.22 7.11 3.37
N SER A 103 0.23 7.56 2.12
CA SER A 103 1.47 7.75 1.37
C SER A 103 2.25 8.96 1.90
N LEU A 104 3.57 8.82 2.02
CA LEU A 104 4.48 9.92 2.34
C LEU A 104 5.18 10.49 1.09
N VAL A 105 4.99 9.85 -0.06
CA VAL A 105 5.64 10.19 -1.33
C VAL A 105 4.97 11.41 -1.94
N THR A 106 5.77 12.41 -2.31
CA THR A 106 5.34 13.54 -3.14
C THR A 106 5.79 13.33 -4.58
N GLU A 107 5.15 13.96 -5.57
CA GLU A 107 5.62 13.94 -6.97
C GLU A 107 5.87 15.37 -7.41
N ALA A 108 7.05 15.61 -7.96
CA ALA A 108 7.42 16.92 -8.45
C ALA A 108 6.49 17.33 -9.61
N GLY A 109 5.94 18.55 -9.55
CA GLY A 109 5.13 19.12 -10.63
C GLY A 109 3.69 18.60 -10.73
N ARG A 110 3.23 17.75 -9.80
CA ARG A 110 1.85 17.25 -9.80
C ARG A 110 1.11 17.68 -8.53
N GLU A 111 0.10 18.53 -8.73
CA GLU A 111 -0.75 19.02 -7.64
C GLU A 111 -1.79 17.95 -7.25
N ILE A 112 -2.00 17.79 -5.94
CA ILE A 112 -3.04 16.91 -5.39
C ILE A 112 -4.36 17.68 -5.46
N PHE A 113 -5.32 17.14 -6.19
CA PHE A 113 -6.64 17.72 -6.41
C PHE A 113 -7.47 17.65 -5.12
N ASP A 114 -8.06 18.79 -4.72
CA ASP A 114 -8.89 19.04 -3.52
C ASP A 114 -8.15 19.67 -2.31
N ALA A 115 -8.33 20.98 -2.14
CA ALA A 115 -7.78 21.78 -1.04
C ALA A 115 -8.49 21.54 0.31
N ASP A 116 -9.78 21.19 0.29
CA ASP A 116 -10.59 20.98 1.49
C ASP A 116 -10.30 19.60 2.09
N ALA A 117 -10.19 18.56 1.26
CA ALA A 117 -9.77 17.23 1.70
C ALA A 117 -8.29 17.22 2.17
N ARG A 118 -7.43 18.06 1.58
CA ARG A 118 -6.06 18.30 2.07
C ARG A 118 -6.01 18.94 3.45
N ALA A 119 -7.04 19.67 3.89
CA ALA A 119 -7.09 20.21 5.24
C ALA A 119 -7.20 19.09 6.29
N GLU A 120 -7.72 17.92 5.89
CA GLU A 120 -7.80 16.75 6.75
C GLU A 120 -6.52 15.93 6.74
N PHE A 121 -5.96 15.65 5.55
CA PHE A 121 -4.72 14.89 5.39
C PHE A 121 -3.77 15.57 4.38
N PRO A 122 -2.81 16.37 4.85
CA PRO A 122 -2.04 17.27 4.00
C PRO A 122 -1.12 16.65 2.93
N LEU A 123 -1.03 15.32 2.87
CA LEU A 123 -0.05 14.55 2.08
C LEU A 123 -0.71 13.57 1.10
N GLY A 124 -2.03 13.45 1.13
CA GLY A 124 -2.76 12.43 0.41
C GLY A 124 -3.94 11.94 1.21
N PHE A 125 -4.55 10.87 0.73
CA PHE A 125 -5.79 10.33 1.25
C PHE A 125 -5.49 9.10 2.08
N VAL A 126 -6.31 8.90 3.11
CA VAL A 126 -6.16 7.79 4.05
C VAL A 126 -7.18 6.74 3.69
N LEU A 127 -6.72 5.55 3.34
CA LEU A 127 -7.59 4.43 2.97
C LEU A 127 -7.42 3.23 3.91
N PRO A 128 -8.51 2.52 4.24
CA PRO A 128 -8.41 1.18 4.83
C PRO A 128 -7.55 0.27 3.96
N ARG A 129 -6.60 -0.42 4.60
CA ARG A 129 -5.73 -1.40 3.96
C ARG A 129 -6.53 -2.59 3.45
N GLU A 130 -7.38 -3.13 4.34
CA GLU A 130 -8.00 -4.46 4.24
C GLU A 130 -6.93 -5.57 4.11
N ARG A 131 -6.88 -6.48 5.09
CA ARG A 131 -5.95 -7.62 5.03
C ARG A 131 -6.71 -8.81 4.50
N ILE A 132 -6.10 -9.54 3.57
CA ILE A 132 -6.64 -10.83 3.17
C ILE A 132 -6.46 -11.74 4.38
N ALA A 133 -7.57 -12.23 4.94
CA ALA A 133 -7.48 -13.36 5.85
C ALA A 133 -6.98 -14.54 5.04
N LEU A 134 -5.67 -14.79 5.07
CA LEU A 134 -5.14 -16.07 4.61
C LEU A 134 -5.90 -17.15 5.40
N PRO A 135 -6.51 -18.14 4.75
CA PRO A 135 -7.10 -19.25 5.48
C PRO A 135 -6.04 -19.79 6.43
N GLU A 136 -6.37 -19.84 7.73
CA GLU A 136 -5.45 -20.33 8.76
C GLU A 136 -4.80 -21.62 8.26
N ALA A 137 -3.49 -21.76 8.45
CA ALA A 137 -2.73 -22.92 7.96
C ALA A 137 -3.33 -24.25 8.44
N ASP A 138 -4.10 -24.24 9.54
CA ASP A 138 -4.86 -25.35 10.07
C ASP A 138 -6.01 -25.81 9.14
N GLY A 139 -6.66 -24.87 8.43
CA GLY A 139 -7.72 -25.16 7.47
C GLY A 139 -7.22 -25.76 6.15
N LEU A 140 -6.02 -25.36 5.70
CA LEU A 140 -5.40 -25.91 4.50
C LEU A 140 -4.93 -27.35 4.72
N LEU A 141 -4.36 -27.66 5.90
CA LEU A 141 -3.98 -29.02 6.25
C LEU A 141 -5.21 -29.92 6.39
N ALA A 142 -6.28 -29.43 7.04
CA ALA A 142 -7.55 -30.14 7.19
C ALA A 142 -8.23 -30.45 5.84
N ALA A 143 -8.25 -29.48 4.92
CA ALA A 143 -8.81 -29.65 3.57
C ALA A 143 -8.01 -30.66 2.74
N LEU A 144 -6.68 -30.64 2.85
CA LEU A 144 -5.79 -31.59 2.16
C LEU A 144 -5.87 -33.01 2.74
N THR A 145 -6.12 -33.16 4.05
CA THR A 145 -6.36 -34.48 4.66
C THR A 145 -7.75 -35.03 4.30
N SER A 146 -8.78 -34.18 4.25
CA SER A 146 -10.15 -34.63 3.93
C SER A 146 -10.29 -35.09 2.48
N ALA A 147 -9.61 -34.43 1.53
CA ALA A 147 -9.59 -34.84 0.12
C ALA A 147 -8.83 -36.16 -0.13
N ARG A 148 -7.92 -36.54 0.79
CA ARG A 148 -7.11 -37.76 0.67
C ARG A 148 -7.86 -38.99 1.18
N ASP A 149 -8.74 -38.84 2.18
CA ASP A 149 -9.54 -39.95 2.72
C ASP A 149 -10.73 -40.32 1.82
N GLU A 150 -11.29 -39.38 1.03
CA GLU A 150 -12.36 -39.71 0.08
C GLU A 150 -11.88 -40.49 -1.16
N SER A 151 -10.59 -40.48 -1.47
CA SER A 151 -10.04 -41.15 -2.67
C SER A 151 -9.67 -42.63 -2.47
N ALA A 152 -9.82 -43.19 -1.26
CA ALA A 152 -9.36 -44.55 -0.92
C ALA A 152 -10.45 -45.63 -0.94
N GLY A 153 -11.68 -45.31 -1.36
CA GLY A 153 -12.83 -46.17 -1.14
C GLY A 153 -13.63 -46.53 -2.40
N LEU A 154 -13.03 -47.09 -3.46
CA LEU A 154 -13.78 -47.75 -4.54
C LEU A 154 -12.87 -48.71 -5.32
N GLU A 155 -12.87 -49.99 -4.94
CA GLU A 155 -12.91 -51.14 -5.85
C GLU A 155 -13.00 -52.45 -5.05
N ARG A 156 -14.23 -52.95 -4.86
CA ARG A 156 -14.47 -54.40 -4.75
C ARG A 156 -15.39 -54.78 -5.90
N VAL A 157 -14.80 -55.35 -6.94
CA VAL A 157 -15.49 -55.96 -8.07
C VAL A 157 -15.77 -57.43 -7.71
N GLN A 158 -17.04 -57.82 -7.74
CA GLN A 158 -17.54 -59.19 -7.91
C GLN A 158 -18.77 -59.11 -8.83
N PRO A 159 -18.95 -60.07 -9.74
CA PRO A 159 -19.52 -61.37 -9.38
C PRO A 159 -18.67 -62.59 -9.77
#